data_AF-A0A6J7ZMW7-F1
#
_entry.id   AF-A0A6J7ZMW7-F1
#
_cell.length_a   1.000
_cell.length_b   1.000
_cell.length_c   1.000
_cell.angle_alpha   90.00
_cell.angle_beta   90.00
_cell.angle_gamma   90.00
#
_symmetry.space_group_name_H-M   'P 1'
#
loop_
_entity.id
_entity.type
_entity.pdbx_description
1 polymer ?
#
loop_
_entity_poly.entity_id
_entity_poly.type
_entity_poly.pdbx_seq_one_letter_code
_entity_poly.pdbx_strand_id
1 'polypeptide(L)'
;MITRFATKKIMRKIAFLTLTILSITPLSAIACQNSLKEAQRLIIAQQSPQYVPPPASDLPFVPTLQQEPLRDELRATVLIIANDIPGTLGQTRGTGWVVKREGNSIWVVTTRHVIANQSGKPSPKIEIEFFSNIEATRRTRFPATVEQISNDTNLDLAVLKITGIPDDIRPLKMGTGRVSRTTKVIVIGHPINAGPWTSSGGEVTNYSINKVTVSAVVAPGTSGSPVINETTKEVIGIMVGIADQDIATDPNIPIPPVPDQIFTTGGFGIAYPIDLVQQQLIKWGINP
;
A
#
# COMPACT_ATOMS: atom_id res chain seq x y z
N MET A 1 -10.39 55.99 3.07
CA MET A 1 -11.24 55.06 2.27
C MET A 1 -10.54 53.73 1.90
N ILE A 2 -9.26 53.53 2.23
CA ILE A 2 -8.45 52.36 1.76
C ILE A 2 -8.39 51.21 2.79
N THR A 3 -8.66 51.47 4.07
CA THR A 3 -8.54 50.49 5.16
C THR A 3 -9.74 49.54 5.34
N ARG A 4 -10.91 49.82 4.75
CA ARG A 4 -12.10 48.93 4.82
C ARG A 4 -12.12 47.84 3.72
N PHE A 5 -11.28 47.95 2.69
CA PHE A 5 -11.25 46.98 1.58
C PHE A 5 -10.34 45.77 1.86
N ALA A 6 -9.27 45.94 2.65
CA ALA A 6 -8.36 44.84 3.00
C ALA A 6 -9.01 43.81 3.95
N THR A 7 -9.82 44.27 4.91
CA THR A 7 -10.48 43.41 5.90
C THR A 7 -11.59 42.54 5.28
N LYS A 8 -12.31 43.04 4.28
CA LYS A 8 -13.31 42.24 3.53
C LYS A 8 -12.67 41.19 2.62
N LYS A 9 -11.48 41.44 2.07
CA LYS A 9 -10.77 40.50 1.20
C LYS A 9 -10.12 39.36 2.00
N ILE A 10 -9.68 39.66 3.23
CA ILE A 10 -9.16 38.66 4.18
C ILE A 10 -10.32 37.84 4.79
N MET A 11 -11.43 38.46 5.19
CA MET A 11 -12.61 37.70 5.65
C MET A 11 -13.26 36.85 4.56
N ARG A 12 -13.24 37.27 3.28
CA ARG A 12 -13.70 36.40 2.18
C ARG A 12 -12.76 35.23 1.92
N LYS A 13 -11.44 35.38 2.12
CA LYS A 13 -10.50 34.25 2.05
C LYS A 13 -10.64 33.30 3.23
N ILE A 14 -10.89 33.80 4.43
CA ILE A 14 -11.17 32.97 5.61
C ILE A 14 -12.55 32.29 5.49
N ALA A 15 -13.56 32.97 4.94
CA ALA A 15 -14.87 32.39 4.65
C ALA A 15 -14.82 31.35 3.52
N PHE A 16 -13.95 31.53 2.52
CA PHE A 16 -13.68 30.47 1.52
C PHE A 16 -12.93 29.29 2.16
N LEU A 17 -12.07 29.56 3.15
CA LEU A 17 -11.39 28.52 3.92
C LEU A 17 -12.34 27.78 4.88
N THR A 18 -13.40 28.42 5.39
CA THR A 18 -14.43 27.74 6.22
C THR A 18 -15.55 27.09 5.43
N LEU A 19 -15.82 27.50 4.18
CA LEU A 19 -16.82 26.85 3.32
C LEU A 19 -16.25 25.69 2.48
N THR A 20 -14.94 25.59 2.32
CA THR A 20 -14.26 24.44 1.67
C THR A 20 -13.82 23.37 2.69
N ILE A 21 -14.45 23.33 3.86
CA ILE A 21 -14.29 22.23 4.84
C ILE A 21 -15.44 21.21 4.71
N LEU A 22 -16.45 21.49 3.89
CA LEU A 22 -17.68 20.70 3.79
C LEU A 22 -17.64 19.49 2.84
N SER A 23 -16.48 19.14 2.27
CA SER A 23 -16.34 17.90 1.48
C SER A 23 -14.88 17.45 1.33
N ILE A 24 -14.13 17.39 2.45
CA ILE A 24 -12.88 16.63 2.46
C ILE A 24 -13.29 15.15 2.38
N THR A 25 -13.19 14.56 1.19
CA THR A 25 -13.38 13.11 1.03
C THR A 25 -12.32 12.36 1.85
N PRO A 26 -12.60 11.16 2.35
CA PRO A 26 -11.64 10.35 3.11
C PRO A 26 -10.27 10.24 2.42
N LEU A 27 -10.29 10.07 1.09
CA LEU A 27 -9.09 10.01 0.25
C LEU A 27 -8.24 11.29 0.32
N SER A 28 -8.89 12.46 0.32
CA SER A 28 -8.19 13.75 0.43
C SER A 28 -7.58 14.00 1.81
N ALA A 29 -8.16 13.47 2.89
CA ALA A 29 -7.56 13.55 4.23
C ALA A 29 -6.30 12.66 4.36
N ILE A 30 -6.36 11.43 3.84
CA ILE A 30 -5.22 10.50 3.81
C ILE A 30 -4.06 11.08 3.00
N ALA A 31 -4.36 11.62 1.81
CA ALA A 31 -3.34 12.21 0.96
C ALA A 31 -2.71 13.47 1.57
N CYS A 32 -3.49 14.27 2.31
CA CYS A 32 -2.95 15.37 3.12
C CYS A 32 -1.99 14.87 4.22
N GLN A 33 -2.36 13.81 4.95
CA GLN A 33 -1.50 13.24 6.00
C GLN A 33 -0.19 12.67 5.44
N ASN A 34 -0.25 11.98 4.29
CA ASN A 34 0.95 11.49 3.60
C ASN A 34 1.86 12.64 3.19
N SER A 35 1.28 13.70 2.61
CA SER A 35 2.02 14.89 2.19
C SER A 35 2.65 15.61 3.39
N LEU A 36 1.98 15.65 4.54
CA LEU A 36 2.54 16.18 5.78
C LEU A 36 3.73 15.35 6.28
N LYS A 37 3.63 14.01 6.29
CA LYS A 37 4.74 13.13 6.65
C LYS A 37 5.96 13.33 5.75
N GLU A 38 5.72 13.50 4.45
CA GLU A 38 6.81 13.78 3.51
C GLU A 38 7.43 15.15 3.72
N ALA A 39 6.62 16.19 3.94
CA ALA A 39 7.14 17.52 4.25
C ALA A 39 8.00 17.51 5.52
N GLN A 40 7.58 16.81 6.56
CA GLN A 40 8.37 16.63 7.80
C GLN A 40 9.70 15.93 7.53
N ARG A 41 9.71 14.86 6.72
CA ARG A 41 10.95 14.17 6.31
C ARG A 41 11.91 15.13 5.61
N LEU A 42 11.41 15.93 4.67
CA LEU A 42 12.22 16.87 3.89
C LEU A 42 12.76 18.02 4.75
N ILE A 43 11.95 18.54 5.69
CA ILE A 43 12.37 19.56 6.65
C ILE A 43 13.54 19.05 7.49
N ILE A 44 13.44 17.83 8.04
CA ILE A 44 14.54 17.22 8.81
C ILE A 44 15.79 17.05 7.95
N ALA A 45 15.63 16.62 6.70
CA ALA A 45 16.75 16.45 5.77
C ALA A 45 17.44 17.79 5.41
N GLN A 46 16.68 18.88 5.28
CA GLN A 46 17.21 20.19 4.90
C GLN A 46 17.78 20.98 6.09
N GLN A 47 17.16 20.87 7.27
CA GLN A 47 17.44 21.73 8.42
C GLN A 47 18.38 21.09 9.44
N SER A 48 18.64 19.78 9.36
CA SER A 48 19.54 19.10 10.29
C SER A 48 21.00 19.31 9.90
N PRO A 49 21.84 19.93 10.76
CA PRO A 49 23.29 19.99 10.57
C PRO A 49 23.94 18.59 10.54
N GLN A 50 23.21 17.55 10.95
CA GLN A 50 23.62 16.16 10.99
C GLN A 50 22.97 15.32 9.86
N TYR A 51 22.43 15.96 8.81
CA TYR A 51 21.90 15.20 7.69
C TYR A 51 22.99 14.33 7.05
N VAL A 52 22.76 13.02 7.08
CA VAL A 52 23.59 12.03 6.37
C VAL A 52 22.81 11.59 5.15
N PRO A 53 23.37 11.63 3.94
CA PRO A 53 22.67 11.17 2.75
C PRO A 53 22.32 9.68 2.82
N PRO A 54 21.39 9.19 1.97
CA PRO A 54 21.16 7.77 1.78
C PRO A 54 22.47 7.04 1.45
N PRO A 55 22.74 5.88 2.07
CA PRO A 55 23.92 5.08 1.73
C PRO A 55 23.77 4.48 0.32
N ALA A 56 24.90 4.09 -0.29
CA ALA A 56 24.90 3.38 -1.58
C ALA A 56 24.18 2.03 -1.52
N SER A 57 24.13 1.40 -0.34
CA SER A 57 23.41 0.15 -0.07
C SER A 57 22.80 0.18 1.32
N ASP A 58 21.60 -0.36 1.47
CA ASP A 58 20.91 -0.51 2.75
C ASP A 58 21.19 -1.86 3.44
N LEU A 59 21.92 -2.78 2.79
CA LEU A 59 22.24 -4.11 3.31
C LEU A 59 22.86 -4.12 4.71
N PRO A 60 23.78 -3.20 5.08
CA PRO A 60 24.32 -3.16 6.44
C PRO A 60 23.27 -2.85 7.52
N PHE A 61 22.11 -2.33 7.13
CA PHE A 61 20.99 -1.99 8.01
C PHE A 61 19.87 -3.03 7.96
N VAL A 62 20.01 -4.10 7.17
CA VAL A 62 19.06 -5.21 7.15
C VAL A 62 19.37 -6.14 8.33
N PRO A 63 18.41 -6.43 9.22
CA PRO A 63 18.64 -7.32 10.35
C PRO A 63 18.93 -8.75 9.90
N THR A 64 19.58 -9.53 10.76
CA THR A 64 19.73 -11.00 10.57
C THR A 64 18.41 -11.73 10.80
N LEU A 65 18.27 -12.97 10.31
CA LEU A 65 17.07 -13.79 10.58
C LEU A 65 16.88 -14.09 12.07
N GLN A 66 17.95 -14.11 12.87
CA GLN A 66 17.82 -14.26 14.32
C GLN A 66 17.21 -13.02 14.98
N GLN A 67 17.53 -11.82 14.45
CA GLN A 67 16.99 -10.56 14.96
C GLN A 67 15.58 -10.29 14.44
N GLU A 68 15.29 -10.71 13.21
CA GLU A 68 14.01 -10.51 12.55
C GLU A 68 13.63 -11.77 11.74
N PRO A 69 12.83 -12.68 12.32
CA PRO A 69 12.43 -13.91 11.64
C PRO A 69 11.60 -13.70 10.37
N LEU A 70 10.94 -12.54 10.21
CA LEU A 70 10.19 -12.18 9.00
C LEU A 70 11.03 -11.36 8.01
N ARG A 71 12.36 -11.32 8.17
CA ARG A 71 13.24 -10.45 7.39
C ARG A 71 12.99 -10.59 5.89
N ASP A 72 12.88 -11.81 5.39
CA ASP A 72 12.74 -12.05 3.95
C ASP A 72 11.37 -11.59 3.45
N GLU A 73 10.31 -11.80 4.23
CA GLU A 73 8.96 -11.31 3.92
C GLU A 73 8.86 -9.78 3.98
N LEU A 74 9.54 -9.17 4.95
CA LEU A 74 9.65 -7.72 5.08
C LEU A 74 10.46 -7.11 3.92
N ARG A 75 11.57 -7.74 3.51
CA ARG A 75 12.38 -7.31 2.36
C ARG A 75 11.61 -7.41 1.05
N ALA A 76 10.80 -8.44 0.87
CA ALA A 76 9.98 -8.62 -0.31
C ALA A 76 8.73 -7.73 -0.33
N THR A 77 8.33 -7.15 0.81
CA THR A 77 7.21 -6.23 0.93
C THR A 77 7.69 -4.78 0.84
N VAL A 78 7.10 -3.99 -0.06
CA VAL A 78 7.56 -2.64 -0.38
C VAL A 78 6.55 -1.58 0.03
N LEU A 79 7.06 -0.44 0.47
CA LEU A 79 6.27 0.79 0.59
C LEU A 79 6.18 1.40 -0.81
N ILE A 80 4.96 1.62 -1.29
CA ILE A 80 4.70 2.31 -2.56
C ILE A 80 4.35 3.76 -2.26
N ILE A 81 4.97 4.66 -3.00
CA ILE A 81 4.78 6.10 -2.91
C ILE A 81 4.41 6.61 -4.31
N ALA A 82 3.15 6.95 -4.53
CA ALA A 82 2.68 7.49 -5.80
C ALA A 82 2.34 8.98 -5.65
N ASN A 83 2.94 9.79 -6.50
CA ASN A 83 2.81 11.25 -6.48
C ASN A 83 2.00 11.71 -7.70
N ASP A 84 1.33 12.85 -7.58
CA ASP A 84 0.67 13.52 -8.71
C ASP A 84 -0.33 12.63 -9.46
N ILE A 85 -1.04 11.73 -8.77
CA ILE A 85 -2.13 10.96 -9.39
C ILE A 85 -3.17 11.96 -9.92
N PRO A 86 -3.54 11.90 -11.20
CA PRO A 86 -4.43 12.88 -11.81
C PRO A 86 -5.78 13.00 -11.07
N GLY A 87 -6.12 14.21 -10.64
CA GLY A 87 -7.37 14.49 -9.94
C GLY A 87 -7.35 14.21 -8.43
N THR A 88 -6.19 13.85 -7.86
CA THR A 88 -6.03 13.66 -6.41
C THR A 88 -5.26 14.82 -5.77
N LEU A 89 -5.50 15.06 -4.49
CA LEU A 89 -4.79 16.08 -3.71
C LEU A 89 -3.67 15.44 -2.89
N GLY A 90 -2.47 15.38 -3.43
CA GLY A 90 -1.26 14.96 -2.70
C GLY A 90 -0.84 13.51 -2.95
N GLN A 91 0.05 13.02 -2.10
CA GLN A 91 0.71 11.72 -2.25
C GLN A 91 -0.18 10.57 -1.75
N THR A 92 -0.24 9.48 -2.51
CA THR A 92 -0.77 8.20 -2.01
C THR A 92 0.35 7.30 -1.54
N ARG A 93 0.04 6.52 -0.50
CA ARG A 93 0.93 5.51 0.08
C ARG A 93 0.18 4.20 0.20
N GLY A 94 0.83 3.10 -0.16
CA GLY A 94 0.26 1.77 -0.05
C GLY A 94 1.35 0.71 0.03
N THR A 95 0.94 -0.54 -0.10
CA THR A 95 1.84 -1.68 -0.02
C THR A 95 1.87 -2.41 -1.35
N GLY A 96 3.01 -2.97 -1.69
CA GLY A 96 3.11 -4.03 -2.70
C GLY A 96 4.09 -5.08 -2.24
N TRP A 97 4.24 -6.14 -3.02
CA TRP A 97 5.24 -7.16 -2.74
C TRP A 97 5.76 -7.81 -4.02
N VAL A 98 7.00 -8.31 -3.95
CA VAL A 98 7.70 -8.87 -5.09
C VAL A 98 7.10 -10.21 -5.50
N VAL A 99 6.65 -10.31 -6.75
CA VAL A 99 6.08 -11.53 -7.34
C VAL A 99 7.05 -12.22 -8.29
N LYS A 100 8.02 -11.50 -8.85
CA LYS A 100 8.96 -12.04 -9.83
C LYS A 100 10.26 -11.26 -9.80
N ARG A 101 11.38 -11.94 -10.08
CA ARG A 101 12.69 -11.33 -10.27
C ARG A 101 13.36 -11.89 -11.52
N GLU A 102 13.94 -11.02 -12.34
CA GLU A 102 14.80 -11.38 -13.46
C GLU A 102 16.03 -10.48 -13.45
N GLY A 103 17.20 -11.06 -13.15
CA GLY A 103 18.44 -10.31 -12.99
C GLY A 103 18.31 -9.21 -11.94
N ASN A 104 18.47 -7.97 -12.38
CA ASN A 104 18.34 -6.77 -11.54
C ASN A 104 16.99 -6.06 -11.69
N SER A 105 15.98 -6.76 -12.21
CA SER A 105 14.61 -6.27 -12.31
C SER A 105 13.67 -7.10 -11.45
N ILE A 106 12.68 -6.45 -10.86
CA ILE A 106 11.60 -7.10 -10.11
C ILE A 106 10.25 -6.60 -10.61
N TRP A 107 9.24 -7.45 -10.40
CA TRP A 107 7.84 -7.10 -10.56
C TRP A 107 7.19 -7.14 -9.19
N VAL A 108 6.47 -6.06 -8.88
CA VAL A 108 5.77 -5.87 -7.61
C VAL A 108 4.28 -5.80 -7.90
N VAL A 109 3.50 -6.68 -7.27
CA VAL A 109 2.03 -6.59 -7.34
C VAL A 109 1.52 -5.64 -6.24
N THR A 110 0.47 -4.90 -6.54
CA THR A 110 -0.24 -4.02 -5.61
C THR A 110 -1.70 -3.88 -6.05
N THR A 111 -2.47 -3.09 -5.31
CA THR A 111 -3.81 -2.68 -5.73
C THR A 111 -3.76 -1.49 -6.66
N ARG A 112 -4.65 -1.46 -7.65
CA ARG A 112 -4.66 -0.39 -8.65
C ARG A 112 -4.96 0.97 -8.01
N HIS A 113 -5.87 1.06 -7.03
CA HIS A 113 -6.19 2.33 -6.38
C HIS A 113 -5.01 2.96 -5.61
N VAL A 114 -3.94 2.22 -5.33
CA VAL A 114 -2.73 2.79 -4.70
C VAL A 114 -1.97 3.68 -5.68
N ILE A 115 -1.97 3.33 -6.96
CA ILE A 115 -1.11 3.93 -7.98
C ILE A 115 -1.87 4.65 -9.09
N ALA A 116 -3.21 4.54 -9.16
CA ALA A 116 -4.04 5.17 -10.19
C ALA A 116 -5.31 5.78 -9.61
N ASN A 117 -5.89 6.71 -10.37
CA ASN A 117 -7.22 7.24 -10.05
C ASN A 117 -8.34 6.27 -10.46
N GLN A 118 -9.59 6.64 -10.15
CA GLN A 118 -10.78 5.83 -10.48
C GLN A 118 -10.95 5.52 -11.98
N SER A 119 -10.42 6.38 -12.86
CA SER A 119 -10.42 6.15 -14.31
C SER A 119 -9.27 5.26 -14.79
N GLY A 120 -8.48 4.70 -13.87
CA GLY A 120 -7.32 3.86 -14.19
C GLY A 120 -6.10 4.64 -14.69
N LYS A 121 -6.07 5.98 -14.60
CA LYS A 121 -4.90 6.76 -14.98
C LYS A 121 -3.85 6.70 -13.86
N PRO A 122 -2.65 6.15 -14.10
CA PRO A 122 -1.65 6.00 -13.07
C PRO A 122 -0.98 7.33 -12.72
N SER A 123 -0.34 7.33 -11.55
CA SER A 123 0.65 8.32 -11.15
C SER A 123 1.77 8.41 -12.20
N PRO A 124 2.20 9.62 -12.58
CA PRO A 124 3.37 9.80 -13.42
C PRO A 124 4.68 9.59 -12.66
N LYS A 125 4.66 9.51 -11.33
CA LYS A 125 5.84 9.39 -10.48
C LYS A 125 5.59 8.42 -9.32
N ILE A 126 6.02 7.18 -9.51
CA ILE A 126 5.94 6.12 -8.52
C ILE A 126 7.35 5.80 -8.02
N GLU A 127 7.51 5.78 -6.71
CA GLU A 127 8.74 5.40 -6.01
C GLU A 127 8.42 4.25 -5.05
N ILE A 128 9.38 3.36 -4.83
CA ILE A 128 9.28 2.32 -3.80
C ILE A 128 10.44 2.40 -2.81
N GLU A 129 10.19 1.92 -1.59
CA GLU A 129 11.20 1.71 -0.57
C GLU A 129 11.19 0.25 -0.11
N PHE A 130 12.36 -0.30 0.23
CA PHE A 130 12.52 -1.64 0.81
C PHE A 130 12.81 -1.60 2.31
N PHE A 131 12.50 -2.69 3.01
CA PHE A 131 12.71 -2.79 4.45
C PHE A 131 14.19 -2.74 4.83
N SER A 132 14.52 -1.91 5.81
CA SER A 132 15.82 -1.91 6.51
C SER A 132 15.66 -1.11 7.81
N ASN A 133 16.53 -1.32 8.79
CA ASN A 133 16.53 -0.57 10.05
C ASN A 133 17.23 0.80 9.93
N ILE A 134 17.25 1.38 8.73
CA ILE A 134 17.75 2.74 8.51
C ILE A 134 16.65 3.78 8.74
N GLU A 135 17.05 4.96 9.22
CA GLU A 135 16.17 6.10 9.39
C GLU A 135 15.43 6.45 8.09
N ALA A 136 14.15 6.81 8.21
CA ALA A 136 13.29 7.07 7.05
C ALA A 136 13.86 8.15 6.11
N THR A 137 14.50 9.19 6.64
CA THR A 137 15.14 10.26 5.85
C THR A 137 16.26 9.76 4.94
N ARG A 138 16.87 8.62 5.28
CA ARG A 138 18.02 8.00 4.60
C ARG A 138 17.65 6.78 3.76
N ARG A 139 16.38 6.37 3.76
CA ARG A 139 15.94 5.22 2.97
C ARG A 139 15.91 5.57 1.49
N THR A 140 16.61 4.76 0.70
CA THR A 140 16.69 4.90 -0.76
C THR A 140 15.34 4.65 -1.40
N ARG A 141 14.98 5.50 -2.37
CA ARG A 141 13.79 5.34 -3.20
C ARG A 141 14.17 4.87 -4.59
N PHE A 142 13.49 3.85 -5.07
CA PHE A 142 13.68 3.31 -6.40
C PHE A 142 12.52 3.75 -7.30
N PRO A 143 12.78 4.33 -8.48
CA PRO A 143 11.71 4.67 -9.41
C PRO A 143 11.05 3.39 -9.93
N ALA A 144 9.73 3.42 -10.03
CA ALA A 144 8.93 2.31 -10.52
C ALA A 144 8.10 2.75 -11.74
N THR A 145 7.96 1.85 -12.71
CA THR A 145 7.08 2.05 -13.87
C THR A 145 5.91 1.09 -13.79
N VAL A 146 4.73 1.53 -14.24
CA VAL A 146 3.57 0.64 -14.37
C VAL A 146 3.83 -0.34 -15.52
N GLU A 147 3.91 -1.62 -15.20
CA GLU A 147 4.02 -2.68 -16.19
C GLU A 147 2.63 -3.08 -16.67
N GLN A 148 1.69 -3.26 -15.73
CA GLN A 148 0.32 -3.70 -15.99
C GLN A 148 -0.64 -3.04 -15.01
N ILE A 149 -1.86 -2.80 -15.48
CA ILE A 149 -2.95 -2.26 -14.67
C ILE A 149 -4.25 -2.91 -15.11
N SER A 150 -5.07 -3.31 -14.14
CA SER A 150 -6.38 -3.91 -14.43
C SER A 150 -7.35 -2.86 -14.96
N ASN A 151 -7.98 -3.19 -16.09
CA ASN A 151 -9.14 -2.48 -16.62
C ASN A 151 -10.46 -3.03 -16.08
N ASP A 152 -10.42 -4.19 -15.40
CA ASP A 152 -11.59 -4.79 -14.76
C ASP A 152 -11.85 -4.09 -13.43
N THR A 153 -13.02 -3.45 -13.32
CA THR A 153 -13.44 -2.78 -12.09
C THR A 153 -13.65 -3.74 -10.92
N ASN A 154 -13.80 -5.03 -11.18
CA ASN A 154 -13.98 -6.06 -10.15
C ASN A 154 -12.65 -6.62 -9.62
N LEU A 155 -11.54 -6.35 -10.29
CA LEU A 155 -10.21 -6.84 -9.92
C LEU A 155 -9.23 -5.66 -9.83
N ASP A 156 -9.11 -5.12 -8.63
CA ASP A 156 -8.31 -3.92 -8.38
C ASP A 156 -6.81 -4.24 -8.22
N LEU A 157 -6.15 -4.64 -9.31
CA LEU A 157 -4.74 -5.03 -9.32
C LEU A 157 -3.90 -4.19 -10.29
N ALA A 158 -2.63 -3.99 -9.93
CA ALA A 158 -1.60 -3.44 -10.79
C ALA A 158 -0.26 -4.13 -10.53
N VAL A 159 0.63 -4.06 -11.51
CA VAL A 159 2.01 -4.52 -11.39
C VAL A 159 2.96 -3.38 -11.75
N LEU A 160 3.93 -3.17 -10.89
CA LEU A 160 5.05 -2.26 -11.09
C LEU A 160 6.29 -3.03 -11.47
N LYS A 161 7.12 -2.44 -12.34
CA LYS A 161 8.47 -2.92 -12.65
C LYS A 161 9.49 -1.95 -12.06
N ILE A 162 10.51 -2.50 -11.43
CA ILE A 162 11.60 -1.76 -10.82
C ILE A 162 12.92 -2.41 -11.23
N THR A 163 13.92 -1.58 -11.55
CA THR A 163 15.26 -2.01 -11.95
C THR A 163 16.32 -1.41 -11.04
N GLY A 164 17.49 -2.03 -10.91
CA GLY A 164 18.58 -1.46 -10.12
C GLY A 164 18.43 -1.72 -8.62
N ILE A 165 17.82 -2.84 -8.25
CA ILE A 165 17.40 -3.16 -6.88
C ILE A 165 18.44 -4.02 -6.14
N PRO A 166 18.43 -4.05 -4.80
CA PRO A 166 19.39 -4.84 -4.03
C PRO A 166 19.33 -6.35 -4.33
N ASP A 167 20.48 -7.01 -4.31
CA ASP A 167 20.62 -8.43 -4.68
C ASP A 167 20.04 -9.42 -3.68
N ASP A 168 19.64 -8.98 -2.50
CA ASP A 168 18.98 -9.83 -1.49
C ASP A 168 17.46 -9.90 -1.67
N ILE A 169 16.85 -8.99 -2.44
CA ILE A 169 15.40 -8.99 -2.67
C ILE A 169 14.96 -10.24 -3.44
N ARG A 170 14.02 -10.99 -2.87
CA ARG A 170 13.46 -12.22 -3.45
C ARG A 170 11.93 -12.12 -3.56
N PRO A 171 11.31 -12.76 -4.55
CA PRO A 171 9.86 -12.88 -4.61
C PRO A 171 9.29 -13.65 -3.41
N LEU A 172 8.08 -13.30 -2.98
CA LEU A 172 7.32 -14.14 -2.07
C LEU A 172 6.74 -15.32 -2.82
N LYS A 173 6.73 -16.49 -2.17
CA LYS A 173 6.12 -17.69 -2.72
C LYS A 173 4.59 -17.57 -2.64
N MET A 174 3.91 -17.77 -3.76
CA MET A 174 2.45 -17.86 -3.78
C MET A 174 2.00 -19.27 -3.37
N GLY A 175 1.02 -19.35 -2.48
CA GLY A 175 0.33 -20.59 -2.19
C GLY A 175 -0.65 -20.94 -3.30
N THR A 176 -1.31 -22.08 -3.18
CA THR A 176 -2.33 -22.51 -4.16
C THR A 176 -3.52 -23.15 -3.48
N GLY A 177 -4.71 -22.93 -4.04
CA GLY A 177 -5.92 -23.64 -3.66
C GLY A 177 -6.59 -23.10 -2.41
N ARG A 178 -7.54 -23.89 -1.92
CA ARG A 178 -8.42 -23.49 -0.81
C ARG A 178 -7.65 -23.33 0.49
N VAL A 179 -7.85 -22.20 1.15
CA VAL A 179 -7.33 -21.95 2.50
C VAL A 179 -8.40 -22.31 3.53
N SER A 180 -7.99 -22.97 4.62
CA SER A 180 -8.90 -23.27 5.72
C SER A 180 -9.31 -21.99 6.45
N ARG A 181 -10.53 -21.97 6.96
CA ARG A 181 -10.85 -21.05 8.06
C ARG A 181 -9.93 -21.39 9.24
N THR A 182 -9.65 -20.41 10.09
CA THR A 182 -8.71 -20.43 11.22
C THR A 182 -7.22 -20.57 10.87
N THR A 183 -6.85 -20.64 9.59
CA THR A 183 -5.44 -20.55 9.18
C THR A 183 -4.84 -19.26 9.72
N LYS A 184 -3.76 -19.37 10.50
CA LYS A 184 -3.04 -18.23 11.05
C LYS A 184 -2.32 -17.48 9.94
N VAL A 185 -2.42 -16.17 9.98
CA VAL A 185 -1.89 -15.29 8.95
C VAL A 185 -1.11 -14.13 9.54
N ILE A 186 -0.16 -13.65 8.74
CA ILE A 186 0.56 -12.40 8.96
C ILE A 186 0.28 -11.50 7.76
N VAL A 187 -0.09 -10.26 8.02
CA VAL A 187 -0.25 -9.21 7.01
C VAL A 187 0.86 -8.18 7.22
N ILE A 188 1.71 -7.98 6.21
CA ILE A 188 2.79 -6.99 6.27
C ILE A 188 2.38 -5.78 5.44
N GLY A 189 2.38 -4.59 6.04
CA GLY A 189 1.91 -3.40 5.34
C GLY A 189 2.40 -2.07 5.90
N HIS A 190 1.83 -1.01 5.33
CA HIS A 190 2.20 0.38 5.61
C HIS A 190 1.00 1.19 6.09
N PRO A 191 0.36 0.80 7.21
CA PRO A 191 -0.80 1.51 7.73
C PRO A 191 -0.46 2.98 8.03
N ILE A 192 -1.34 3.89 7.65
CA ILE A 192 -1.09 5.34 7.77
C ILE A 192 -0.96 5.80 9.22
N ASN A 193 -1.56 5.09 10.17
CA ASN A 193 -1.56 5.41 11.59
C ASN A 193 -0.48 4.66 12.40
N ALA A 194 0.40 3.89 11.74
CA ALA A 194 1.55 3.25 12.39
C ALA A 194 2.84 3.42 11.57
N GLY A 195 3.91 2.74 12.02
CA GLY A 195 5.17 2.70 11.30
C GLY A 195 5.09 1.92 9.98
N PRO A 196 5.96 2.20 9.00
CA PRO A 196 6.08 1.37 7.81
C PRO A 196 6.56 -0.05 8.19
N TRP A 197 6.28 -1.04 7.35
CA TRP A 197 6.58 -2.46 7.63
C TRP A 197 5.97 -2.99 8.94
N THR A 198 4.72 -2.60 9.22
CA THR A 198 3.96 -3.18 10.32
C THR A 198 3.52 -4.59 9.96
N SER A 199 3.81 -5.56 10.83
CA SER A 199 3.33 -6.94 10.73
C SER A 199 2.13 -7.15 11.66
N SER A 200 0.97 -7.45 11.10
CA SER A 200 -0.28 -7.72 11.83
C SER A 200 -0.63 -9.20 11.77
N GLY A 201 -0.68 -9.86 12.93
CA GLY A 201 -1.16 -11.24 13.04
C GLY A 201 -2.69 -11.32 13.02
N GLY A 202 -3.21 -12.46 12.56
CA GLY A 202 -4.65 -12.75 12.57
C GLY A 202 -4.94 -14.17 12.10
N GLU A 203 -6.16 -14.41 11.67
CA GLU A 203 -6.55 -15.67 11.05
C GLU A 203 -7.56 -15.48 9.92
N VAL A 204 -7.64 -16.45 9.01
CA VAL A 204 -8.70 -16.51 8.00
C VAL A 204 -10.03 -16.78 8.69
N THR A 205 -10.96 -15.85 8.60
CA THR A 205 -12.30 -16.00 9.18
C THR A 205 -13.30 -16.50 8.16
N ASN A 206 -13.12 -16.16 6.89
CA ASN A 206 -13.93 -16.70 5.80
C ASN A 206 -13.13 -16.84 4.49
N TYR A 207 -13.58 -17.75 3.63
CA TYR A 207 -12.98 -18.03 2.33
C TYR A 207 -14.06 -18.35 1.29
N SER A 208 -13.98 -17.70 0.14
CA SER A 208 -14.66 -18.05 -1.10
C SER A 208 -13.69 -17.93 -2.28
N ILE A 209 -14.10 -18.41 -3.45
CA ILE A 209 -13.29 -18.32 -4.68
C ILE A 209 -12.90 -16.89 -5.07
N ASN A 210 -13.62 -15.88 -4.58
CA ASN A 210 -13.41 -14.48 -4.93
C ASN A 210 -12.96 -13.61 -3.75
N LYS A 211 -12.94 -14.15 -2.52
CA LYS A 211 -12.70 -13.35 -1.33
C LYS A 211 -12.13 -14.18 -0.18
N VAL A 212 -11.08 -13.65 0.44
CA VAL A 212 -10.59 -14.08 1.75
C VAL A 212 -10.89 -12.97 2.75
N THR A 213 -11.40 -13.34 3.91
CA THR A 213 -11.60 -12.42 5.03
C THR A 213 -10.69 -12.83 6.17
N VAL A 214 -9.97 -11.86 6.76
CA VAL A 214 -9.02 -12.09 7.85
C VAL A 214 -9.32 -11.19 9.05
N SER A 215 -9.00 -11.64 10.25
CA SER A 215 -9.16 -10.87 11.49
C SER A 215 -7.96 -9.96 11.84
N ALA A 216 -6.98 -9.85 10.94
CA ALA A 216 -5.79 -9.03 11.17
C ALA A 216 -6.15 -7.54 11.33
N VAL A 217 -5.43 -6.84 12.21
CA VAL A 217 -5.60 -5.40 12.40
C VAL A 217 -5.06 -4.66 11.18
N VAL A 218 -5.97 -4.08 10.40
CA VAL A 218 -5.67 -3.36 9.16
C VAL A 218 -6.18 -1.92 9.23
N ALA A 219 -5.55 -1.05 8.44
CA ALA A 219 -5.88 0.37 8.33
C ALA A 219 -5.57 0.86 6.90
N PRO A 220 -6.06 2.04 6.48
CA PRO A 220 -5.65 2.64 5.21
C PRO A 220 -4.12 2.63 5.04
N GLY A 221 -3.64 2.27 3.84
CA GLY A 221 -2.22 2.02 3.56
C GLY A 221 -1.80 0.53 3.60
N THR A 222 -2.67 -0.35 4.12
CA THR A 222 -2.50 -1.83 4.01
C THR A 222 -2.98 -2.40 2.68
N SER A 223 -3.60 -1.60 1.81
CA SER A 223 -3.95 -2.03 0.46
C SER A 223 -2.72 -2.49 -0.31
N GLY A 224 -2.83 -3.65 -0.95
CA GLY A 224 -1.76 -4.34 -1.67
C GLY A 224 -0.84 -5.17 -0.78
N SER A 225 -1.06 -5.22 0.54
CA SER A 225 -0.29 -6.08 1.45
C SER A 225 -0.47 -7.56 1.14
N PRO A 226 0.60 -8.38 1.20
CA PRO A 226 0.48 -9.82 1.18
C PRO A 226 -0.20 -10.32 2.46
N VAL A 227 -1.13 -11.26 2.31
CA VAL A 227 -1.66 -12.08 3.41
C VAL A 227 -0.88 -13.38 3.38
N ILE A 228 -0.05 -13.62 4.39
CA ILE A 228 0.91 -14.72 4.42
C ILE A 228 0.44 -15.78 5.40
N ASN A 229 0.41 -17.05 4.99
CA ASN A 229 0.22 -18.16 5.90
C ASN A 229 1.43 -18.24 6.85
N GLU A 230 1.17 -18.13 8.15
CA GLU A 230 2.25 -18.03 9.15
C GLU A 230 3.14 -19.27 9.19
N THR A 231 2.58 -20.45 8.89
CA THR A 231 3.26 -21.74 8.91
C THR A 231 4.02 -22.01 7.61
N THR A 232 3.38 -21.85 6.45
CA THR A 232 4.01 -22.20 5.16
C THR A 232 4.85 -21.08 4.58
N LYS A 233 4.71 -19.85 5.08
CA LYS A 233 5.28 -18.61 4.54
C LYS A 233 4.84 -18.30 3.10
N GLU A 234 3.77 -18.95 2.64
CA GLU A 234 3.19 -18.69 1.33
C GLU A 234 2.14 -17.58 1.40
N VAL A 235 2.10 -16.73 0.38
CA VAL A 235 1.05 -15.73 0.22
C VAL A 235 -0.24 -16.44 -0.17
N ILE A 236 -1.31 -16.20 0.57
CA ILE A 236 -2.64 -16.77 0.35
C ILE A 236 -3.66 -15.75 -0.16
N GLY A 237 -3.30 -14.47 -0.18
CA GLY A 237 -4.10 -13.41 -0.76
C GLY A 237 -3.42 -12.06 -0.75
N ILE A 238 -4.08 -11.08 -1.36
CA ILE A 238 -3.65 -9.68 -1.37
C ILE A 238 -4.75 -8.81 -0.78
N MET A 239 -4.37 -7.99 0.21
CA MET A 239 -5.28 -7.05 0.88
C MET A 239 -5.79 -6.00 -0.10
N VAL A 240 -7.10 -5.78 -0.12
CA VAL A 240 -7.74 -4.78 -1.01
C VAL A 240 -8.62 -3.78 -0.28
N GLY A 241 -9.10 -4.12 0.92
CA GLY A 241 -9.92 -3.21 1.70
C GLY A 241 -10.19 -3.69 3.11
N ILE A 242 -11.03 -2.93 3.81
CA ILE A 242 -11.43 -3.17 5.20
C ILE A 242 -12.96 -3.26 5.20
N ALA A 243 -13.51 -4.32 5.77
CA ALA A 243 -14.95 -4.48 5.94
C ALA A 243 -15.41 -3.66 7.15
N ASP A 244 -16.43 -2.83 6.95
CA ASP A 244 -17.17 -2.15 8.03
C ASP A 244 -18.58 -2.77 8.06
N GLN A 245 -18.90 -3.49 9.13
CA GLN A 245 -20.20 -4.11 9.48
C GLN A 245 -21.23 -4.30 8.34
N ASP A 246 -21.25 -5.50 7.77
CA ASP A 246 -22.34 -6.27 7.14
C ASP A 246 -21.74 -7.13 6.03
N ILE A 247 -21.10 -8.23 6.43
CA ILE A 247 -20.80 -9.34 5.52
C ILE A 247 -22.13 -10.02 5.22
N ALA A 248 -22.90 -9.45 4.28
CA ALA A 248 -24.04 -10.10 3.67
C ALA A 248 -23.64 -11.54 3.31
N THR A 249 -24.32 -12.50 3.92
CA THR A 249 -24.04 -13.94 3.89
C THR A 249 -24.61 -14.63 2.64
N ASP A 250 -25.13 -13.87 1.67
CA ASP A 250 -25.72 -14.43 0.46
C ASP A 250 -24.67 -14.58 -0.65
N PRO A 251 -24.30 -15.82 -1.02
CA PRO A 251 -23.36 -16.09 -2.11
C PRO A 251 -23.88 -15.72 -3.51
N ASN A 252 -25.15 -15.34 -3.66
CA ASN A 252 -25.76 -14.99 -4.95
C ASN A 252 -25.89 -13.49 -5.20
N ILE A 253 -25.48 -12.64 -4.25
CA ILE A 253 -25.51 -11.19 -4.42
C ILE A 253 -24.12 -10.73 -4.89
N PRO A 254 -24.01 -10.07 -6.07
CA PRO A 254 -22.77 -9.43 -6.49
C PRO A 254 -22.27 -8.51 -5.39
N ILE A 255 -21.02 -8.69 -4.97
CA ILE A 255 -20.41 -7.83 -3.96
C ILE A 255 -20.35 -6.43 -4.57
N PRO A 256 -20.99 -5.40 -3.97
CA PRO A 256 -20.81 -4.04 -4.45
C PRO A 256 -19.32 -3.67 -4.40
N PRO A 257 -18.83 -2.74 -5.24
CA PRO A 257 -17.46 -2.27 -5.15
C PRO A 257 -17.15 -1.92 -3.70
N VAL A 258 -16.04 -2.45 -3.17
CA VAL A 258 -15.59 -2.07 -1.83
C VAL A 258 -15.43 -0.55 -1.85
N PRO A 259 -16.12 0.21 -0.97
CA PRO A 259 -15.98 1.67 -0.94
C PRO A 259 -14.50 2.07 -0.81
N ASP A 260 -14.14 3.23 -1.36
CA ASP A 260 -12.78 3.80 -1.47
C ASP A 260 -12.08 4.12 -0.10
N GLN A 261 -12.39 3.36 0.95
CA GLN A 261 -11.91 3.40 2.34
C GLN A 261 -12.79 4.21 3.30
N ILE A 262 -13.02 3.60 4.46
CA ILE A 262 -13.69 4.17 5.64
C ILE A 262 -12.72 4.03 6.82
N PHE A 263 -12.64 5.06 7.67
CA PHE A 263 -11.71 5.14 8.79
C PHE A 263 -12.15 4.22 9.95
N THR A 264 -11.80 2.94 9.89
CA THR A 264 -11.89 2.07 11.08
C THR A 264 -10.56 1.35 11.30
N THR A 265 -10.11 1.35 12.55
CA THR A 265 -9.06 0.48 13.04
C THR A 265 -9.74 -0.66 13.79
N GLY A 266 -9.67 -1.89 13.27
CA GLY A 266 -10.25 -3.08 13.92
C GLY A 266 -11.37 -3.81 13.16
N GLY A 267 -11.64 -3.46 11.90
CA GLY A 267 -12.53 -4.24 11.02
C GLY A 267 -11.85 -5.49 10.44
N PHE A 268 -12.62 -6.39 9.84
CA PHE A 268 -12.06 -7.53 9.11
C PHE A 268 -11.35 -7.07 7.84
N GLY A 269 -10.16 -7.60 7.59
CA GLY A 269 -9.45 -7.40 6.33
C GLY A 269 -10.12 -8.16 5.19
N ILE A 270 -10.28 -7.50 4.04
CA ILE A 270 -10.74 -8.12 2.79
C ILE A 270 -9.55 -8.28 1.86
N ALA A 271 -9.35 -9.49 1.35
CA ALA A 271 -8.33 -9.82 0.39
C ALA A 271 -8.88 -10.59 -0.81
N TYR A 272 -8.24 -10.44 -1.96
CA TYR A 272 -8.43 -11.39 -3.06
C TYR A 272 -7.65 -12.68 -2.75
N PRO A 273 -8.24 -13.87 -2.98
CA PRO A 273 -7.52 -15.14 -2.93
C PRO A 273 -6.33 -15.16 -3.89
N ILE A 274 -5.23 -15.80 -3.48
CA ILE A 274 -4.00 -15.80 -4.29
C ILE A 274 -4.18 -16.43 -5.66
N ASP A 275 -5.04 -17.45 -5.81
CA ASP A 275 -5.31 -18.09 -7.09
C ASP A 275 -5.82 -17.08 -8.14
N LEU A 276 -6.66 -16.12 -7.75
CA LEU A 276 -7.14 -15.06 -8.66
C LEU A 276 -6.01 -14.13 -9.08
N VAL A 277 -5.13 -13.76 -8.15
CA VAL A 277 -3.97 -12.92 -8.42
C VAL A 277 -3.02 -13.64 -9.37
N GLN A 278 -2.71 -14.91 -9.10
CA GLN A 278 -1.81 -15.73 -9.93
C GLN A 278 -2.35 -15.88 -11.35
N GLN A 279 -3.65 -16.17 -11.51
CA GLN A 279 -4.29 -16.23 -12.83
C GLN A 279 -4.17 -14.90 -13.58
N GLN A 280 -4.35 -13.77 -12.89
CA GLN A 280 -4.23 -12.47 -13.52
C GLN A 280 -2.77 -12.15 -13.92
N LEU A 281 -1.80 -12.49 -13.09
CA LEU A 281 -0.37 -12.33 -13.40
C LEU A 281 0.01 -13.16 -14.63
N ILE A 282 -0.42 -14.43 -14.70
CA ILE A 282 -0.18 -15.31 -15.85
C ILE A 282 -0.81 -14.73 -17.13
N LYS A 283 -2.05 -14.23 -17.06
CA LYS A 283 -2.71 -13.54 -18.19
C LYS A 283 -1.91 -12.32 -18.67
N TRP A 284 -1.20 -11.65 -17.78
CA TRP A 284 -0.32 -10.53 -18.08
C TRP A 284 1.10 -10.95 -18.53
N GLY A 285 1.38 -12.24 -18.66
CA GLY A 285 2.70 -12.76 -19.03
C GLY A 285 3.74 -12.66 -17.91
N ILE A 286 3.29 -12.44 -16.66
CA ILE A 286 4.14 -12.42 -15.48
C ILE A 286 3.99 -13.79 -14.83
N ASN A 287 5.04 -14.60 -14.90
CA ASN A 287 5.08 -15.91 -14.25
C ASN A 287 5.72 -15.73 -12.86
N PRO A 288 4.91 -15.72 -11.78
CA PRO A 288 5.40 -15.62 -10.40
C PRO A 288 5.99 -16.92 -9.89
#